data_AF-A0A379FTY7-F1
#
_entry.id   AF-A0A379FTY7-F1
#
_cell.length_a   1.000
_cell.length_b   1.000
_cell.length_c   1.000
_cell.angle_alpha   90.00
_cell.angle_beta   90.00
_cell.angle_gamma   90.00
#
_symmetry.space_group_name_H-M   'P 1'
#
loop_
_entity.id
_entity.type
_entity.pdbx_description
1 polymer ?
#
loop_
_entity_poly.entity_id
_entity_poly.type
_entity_poly.pdbx_seq_one_letter_code
_entity_poly.pdbx_strand_id
1 'polypeptide(L)'
;MFKKIIIGIVLSGISFTPALAATDSCQEQLSDIKLKLENAQKSGNIAEQNNLKIARDKVNTYCTEERQANRAIQDLKKKEQKLKEKELDLEEAKNELKQAQDDYNRLNK
;
A
#
# COMPACT_ATOMS: atom_id res chain seq x y z
N MET A 1 -18.76 -22.47 44.20
CA MET A 1 -19.35 -23.00 42.96
C MET A 1 -18.96 -22.08 41.82
N PHE A 2 -18.03 -22.52 40.98
CA PHE A 2 -17.60 -21.81 39.77
C PHE A 2 -18.56 -22.07 38.61
N LYS A 3 -18.69 -21.07 37.73
CA LYS A 3 -19.31 -21.00 36.37
C LYS A 3 -20.36 -19.88 36.36
N LYS A 4 -20.15 -18.79 35.64
CA LYS A 4 -19.86 -18.74 34.19
C LYS A 4 -18.79 -17.69 33.87
N ILE A 5 -17.66 -18.18 33.38
CA ILE A 5 -16.78 -17.46 32.46
C ILE A 5 -17.50 -17.42 31.11
N ILE A 6 -17.28 -16.38 30.29
CA ILE A 6 -16.82 -16.48 28.89
C ILE A 6 -17.24 -15.23 28.08
N ILE A 7 -16.23 -14.40 27.80
CA ILE A 7 -15.84 -13.86 26.47
C ILE A 7 -16.91 -12.96 25.81
N GLY A 8 -16.74 -11.65 25.78
CA GLY A 8 -15.67 -11.00 25.05
C GLY A 8 -16.22 -10.61 23.67
N ILE A 9 -16.89 -9.46 23.57
CA ILE A 9 -17.21 -8.86 22.28
C ILE A 9 -15.90 -8.33 21.72
N VAL A 10 -15.18 -9.20 21.01
CA VAL A 10 -14.15 -8.76 20.07
C VAL A 10 -14.91 -8.10 18.94
N LEU A 11 -14.97 -6.76 18.98
CA LEU A 11 -15.26 -6.00 17.78
C LEU A 11 -14.11 -6.30 16.83
N SER A 12 -14.36 -7.20 15.89
CA SER A 12 -13.55 -7.48 14.73
C SER A 12 -13.54 -6.23 13.85
N GLY A 13 -12.77 -5.23 14.28
CA GLY A 13 -12.18 -4.26 13.39
C GLY A 13 -11.14 -4.99 12.57
N ILE A 14 -11.58 -5.68 11.50
CA ILE A 14 -10.69 -6.01 10.41
C ILE A 14 -10.36 -4.66 9.77
N SER A 15 -9.35 -4.00 10.32
CA SER A 15 -8.60 -3.02 9.57
C SER A 15 -8.03 -3.79 8.38
N PHE A 16 -8.75 -3.74 7.26
CA PHE A 16 -8.17 -3.96 5.96
C PHE A 16 -7.14 -2.84 5.81
N THR A 17 -5.95 -3.05 6.38
CA THR A 17 -4.79 -2.37 5.85
C THR A 17 -4.71 -2.89 4.42
N PRO A 18 -4.80 -2.02 3.40
CA PRO A 18 -4.14 -2.40 2.17
C PRO A 18 -2.70 -2.65 2.64
N ALA A 19 -2.27 -3.91 2.59
CA ALA A 19 -0.85 -4.16 2.46
C ALA A 19 -0.46 -3.21 1.34
N LEU A 20 0.28 -2.15 1.70
CA LEU A 20 1.01 -1.38 0.72
C LEU A 20 1.73 -2.47 -0.04
N ALA A 21 1.27 -2.75 -1.25
CA ALA A 21 2.00 -3.61 -2.15
C ALA A 21 3.25 -2.77 -2.44
N ALA A 22 4.20 -2.82 -1.50
CA ALA A 22 5.55 -2.42 -1.72
C ALA A 22 5.88 -3.16 -3.01
N THR A 23 6.09 -2.41 -4.07
CA THR A 23 6.63 -3.01 -5.26
C THR A 23 7.96 -3.59 -4.80
N ASP A 24 8.01 -4.91 -4.59
CA ASP A 24 9.21 -5.61 -4.15
C ASP A 24 10.37 -5.10 -4.98
N SER A 25 11.46 -4.74 -4.31
CA SER A 25 12.65 -4.25 -5.01
C SER A 25 13.11 -5.29 -6.05
N CYS A 26 13.83 -4.87 -7.09
CA CYS A 26 14.42 -5.80 -8.07
C CYS A 26 15.21 -6.91 -7.36
N GLN A 27 15.91 -6.57 -6.28
CA GLN A 27 16.71 -7.50 -5.51
C GLN A 27 15.86 -8.53 -4.75
N GLU A 28 14.72 -8.11 -4.22
CA GLU A 28 13.76 -8.98 -3.56
C GLU A 28 13.08 -9.93 -4.56
N GLN A 29 12.69 -9.42 -5.72
CA GLN A 29 12.17 -10.25 -6.83
C GLN A 29 13.20 -11.29 -7.29
N LEU A 30 14.47 -10.90 -7.45
CA LEU A 30 15.53 -11.83 -7.82
C LEU A 30 15.80 -12.89 -6.74
N SER A 31 15.73 -12.50 -5.46
CA SER A 31 15.88 -13.42 -4.33
C SER A 31 14.76 -14.46 -4.29
N ASP A 32 13.50 -14.03 -4.44
CA ASP A 32 12.33 -14.92 -4.51
C ASP A 32 12.43 -15.89 -5.69
N ILE A 33 12.77 -15.39 -6.88
CA ILE A 33 12.98 -16.23 -8.07
C ILE A 33 14.10 -17.25 -7.84
N LYS A 34 15.20 -16.85 -7.18
CA LYS A 34 16.31 -17.76 -6.86
C LYS A 34 15.84 -18.88 -5.93
N LEU A 35 15.12 -18.56 -4.86
CA LEU A 35 14.59 -19.56 -3.92
C LEU A 35 13.65 -20.55 -4.62
N LYS A 36 12.75 -20.05 -5.47
CA LYS A 36 11.84 -20.89 -6.26
C LYS A 36 12.61 -21.78 -7.23
N LEU A 37 13.68 -21.28 -7.83
CA LEU A 37 14.50 -22.03 -8.76
C LEU A 37 15.26 -23.16 -8.06
N GLU A 38 15.80 -22.92 -6.86
CA GLU A 38 16.41 -23.96 -6.01
C GLU A 38 15.41 -25.07 -5.65
N ASN A 39 14.15 -24.71 -5.35
CA ASN A 39 13.10 -25.68 -5.07
C ASN A 39 12.67 -26.46 -6.32
N ALA A 40 12.58 -25.80 -7.47
CA ALA A 40 12.28 -26.44 -8.76
C ALA A 40 13.41 -27.38 -9.21
N GLN A 41 14.67 -27.07 -8.85
CA GLN A 41 15.82 -27.96 -9.05
C GLN A 41 15.72 -29.22 -8.19
N LYS A 42 15.46 -29.07 -6.89
CA LYS A 42 15.32 -30.19 -5.95
C LYS A 42 14.18 -31.14 -6.35
N SER A 43 13.09 -30.61 -6.91
CA SER A 43 11.94 -31.40 -7.35
C SER A 43 12.07 -31.96 -8.77
N GLY A 44 13.15 -31.66 -9.50
CA GLY A 44 13.34 -32.10 -10.88
C GLY A 44 12.35 -31.49 -11.88
N ASN A 45 11.64 -30.42 -11.51
CA ASN A 45 10.63 -29.80 -12.36
C ASN A 45 11.26 -28.88 -13.41
N ILE A 46 11.60 -29.44 -14.57
CA ILE A 46 12.31 -28.74 -15.65
C ILE A 46 11.50 -27.59 -16.26
N ALA A 47 10.18 -27.76 -16.40
CA ALA A 47 9.31 -26.72 -16.93
C ALA A 47 9.34 -25.47 -16.03
N GLU A 48 9.20 -25.68 -14.72
CA GLU A 48 9.26 -24.61 -13.74
C GLU A 48 10.64 -23.93 -13.72
N GLN A 49 11.72 -24.70 -13.77
CA GLN A 49 13.07 -24.13 -13.86
C GLN A 49 13.24 -23.20 -15.08
N ASN A 50 12.73 -23.61 -16.25
CA ASN A 50 12.82 -22.79 -17.46
C ASN A 50 11.99 -21.51 -17.35
N ASN A 51 10.77 -21.61 -16.82
CA ASN A 51 9.91 -20.45 -16.57
C ASN A 51 10.56 -19.46 -15.61
N LEU A 52 11.15 -19.95 -14.51
CA LEU A 52 11.83 -19.11 -13.52
C LEU A 52 13.10 -18.46 -14.07
N LYS A 53 13.86 -19.14 -14.94
CA LYS A 53 15.00 -18.53 -15.65
C LYS A 53 14.55 -17.38 -16.55
N ILE A 54 13.48 -17.57 -17.32
CA ILE A 54 12.89 -16.51 -18.15
C ILE A 54 12.43 -15.33 -17.28
N ALA A 55 11.76 -15.61 -16.15
CA ALA A 55 11.33 -14.58 -15.22
C ALA A 55 12.52 -13.79 -14.65
N ARG A 56 13.58 -14.48 -14.21
CA ARG A 56 14.83 -13.86 -13.75
C ARG A 56 15.43 -12.96 -14.82
N ASP A 57 15.52 -13.44 -16.05
CA ASP A 57 16.13 -12.69 -17.15
C ASP A 57 15.29 -11.44 -17.50
N LYS A 58 13.96 -11.54 -17.42
CA LYS A 58 13.07 -10.37 -17.53
C LYS A 58 13.32 -9.37 -16.40
N VAL A 59 13.45 -9.82 -15.14
CA VAL A 59 13.75 -8.92 -14.02
C VAL A 59 15.10 -8.24 -14.24
N ASN A 60 16.15 -8.99 -14.57
CA ASN A 60 17.47 -8.41 -14.87
C ASN A 60 17.45 -7.41 -16.04
N THR A 61 16.60 -7.63 -17.05
CA THR A 61 16.52 -6.77 -18.24
C THR A 61 15.67 -5.53 -17.99
N TYR A 62 14.56 -5.68 -17.28
CA TYR A 62 13.49 -4.68 -17.24
C TYR A 62 13.31 -4.03 -15.89
N CYS A 63 13.85 -4.61 -14.82
CA CYS A 63 13.87 -4.01 -13.51
C CYS A 63 15.15 -3.19 -13.41
N THR A 64 15.05 -1.91 -13.76
CA THR A 64 16.15 -0.95 -13.63
C THR A 64 15.88 -0.02 -12.46
N GLU A 65 16.95 0.44 -11.80
CA GLU A 65 16.88 1.46 -10.76
C GLU A 65 16.16 2.72 -11.25
N GLU A 66 16.38 3.09 -12.51
CA GLU A 66 15.68 4.21 -13.16
C GLU A 66 14.16 3.98 -13.22
N ARG A 67 13.70 2.77 -13.57
CA ARG A 67 12.26 2.46 -13.62
C ARG A 67 11.65 2.45 -12.23
N GLN A 68 12.37 1.97 -11.21
CA GLN A 68 11.91 2.07 -9.83
C GLN A 68 11.82 3.52 -9.36
N ALA A 69 12.88 4.31 -9.59
CA ALA A 69 12.91 5.73 -9.25
C ALA A 69 11.77 6.49 -9.94
N ASN A 70 11.53 6.23 -11.22
CA ASN A 70 10.42 6.84 -11.97
C ASN A 70 9.05 6.47 -11.39
N ARG A 71 8.83 5.22 -10.98
CA ARG A 71 7.59 4.81 -10.29
C ARG A 71 7.44 5.55 -8.95
N ALA A 72 8.49 5.59 -8.14
CA ALA A 72 8.49 6.31 -6.87
C ALA A 72 8.20 7.80 -7.05
N ILE A 73 8.79 8.44 -8.06
CA ILE A 73 8.53 9.85 -8.42
C ILE A 73 7.07 10.05 -8.83
N GLN A 74 6.51 9.16 -9.66
CA GLN A 74 5.11 9.25 -10.06
C GLN A 74 4.15 9.12 -8.87
N ASP A 75 4.46 8.20 -7.95
CA ASP A 75 3.65 8.01 -6.74
C ASP A 75 3.75 9.19 -5.78
N LEU A 76 4.95 9.78 -5.64
CA LEU A 76 5.14 11.03 -4.91
C LEU A 76 4.31 12.15 -5.53
N LYS A 77 4.38 12.36 -6.85
CA LYS A 77 3.59 13.38 -7.54
C LYS A 77 2.08 13.22 -7.31
N LYS A 78 1.57 11.99 -7.36
CA LYS A 78 0.15 11.71 -7.05
C LYS A 78 -0.20 12.04 -5.61
N LYS A 79 0.69 11.73 -4.66
CA LYS A 79 0.49 12.05 -3.24
C LYS A 79 0.51 13.56 -3.00
N GLU A 80 1.43 14.28 -3.63
CA GLU A 80 1.51 15.73 -3.57
C GLU A 80 0.26 16.41 -4.12
N GLN A 81 -0.28 15.92 -5.24
CA GLN A 81 -1.55 16.40 -5.80
C GLN A 81 -2.71 16.20 -4.82
N LYS A 82 -2.86 14.99 -4.28
CA LYS A 82 -3.89 14.70 -3.27
C LYS A 82 -3.74 15.54 -2.01
N LEU A 83 -2.51 15.81 -1.58
CA LEU A 83 -2.26 16.67 -0.42
C LEU A 83 -2.78 18.09 -0.68
N LYS A 84 -2.45 18.67 -1.84
CA LYS A 84 -2.94 20.00 -2.22
C LYS A 84 -4.47 20.06 -2.31
N GLU A 85 -5.10 19.04 -2.87
CA GLU A 85 -6.58 18.95 -2.88
C GLU A 85 -7.14 18.97 -1.46
N LYS A 86 -6.55 18.17 -0.54
CA LYS A 86 -7.00 18.11 0.85
C LYS A 86 -6.75 19.41 1.62
N GLU A 87 -5.67 20.13 1.32
CA GLU A 87 -5.41 21.45 1.88
C GLU A 87 -6.46 22.47 1.44
N LEU A 88 -6.88 22.44 0.17
CA LEU A 88 -7.97 23.29 -0.32
C LEU A 88 -9.30 22.96 0.35
N ASP A 89 -9.67 21.67 0.40
CA ASP A 89 -10.88 21.19 1.09
C ASP A 89 -10.91 21.67 2.56
N LEU A 90 -9.76 21.63 3.24
CA LEU A 90 -9.64 22.05 4.62
C LEU A 90 -9.86 23.56 4.80
N GLU A 91 -9.31 24.39 3.90
CA GLU A 91 -9.52 25.84 3.94
C GLU A 91 -10.97 26.22 3.63
N GLU A 92 -11.63 25.53 2.70
CA GLU A 92 -13.06 25.69 2.44
C GLU A 92 -13.89 25.37 3.68
N ALA A 93 -13.67 24.20 4.30
CA ALA A 93 -14.40 23.80 5.51
C ALA A 93 -14.19 24.77 6.68
N LYS A 94 -12.99 25.34 6.83
CA LYS A 94 -12.73 26.38 7.85
C LYS A 94 -13.54 27.65 7.58
N ASN A 95 -13.64 28.06 6.32
CA ASN A 95 -14.41 29.24 5.93
C ASN A 95 -15.91 29.02 6.17
N GLU A 96 -16.44 27.85 5.79
CA GLU A 96 -17.83 27.48 6.06
C GLU A 96 -18.14 27.45 7.56
N LEU A 97 -17.24 26.85 8.36
CA LEU A 97 -17.39 26.83 9.81
C LEU A 97 -17.44 28.25 10.40
N LYS A 98 -16.56 29.13 9.94
CA LYS A 98 -16.53 30.53 10.37
C LYS A 98 -17.82 31.25 10.00
N GLN A 99 -18.30 31.08 8.77
CA GLN A 99 -19.57 31.68 8.32
C GLN A 99 -20.75 31.18 9.17
N ALA A 100 -20.84 29.87 9.41
CA ALA A 100 -21.89 29.29 10.25
C ALA A 100 -21.83 29.83 11.68
N GLN A 101 -20.64 30.05 12.24
CA GLN A 101 -20.47 30.64 13.57
C GLN A 101 -20.90 32.11 13.60
N ASP A 102 -20.56 32.90 12.58
CA ASP A 102 -20.99 34.29 12.45
C ASP A 102 -22.51 34.39 12.28
N ASP A 103 -23.13 33.50 11.50
CA ASP A 103 -24.59 33.39 11.35
C ASP A 103 -25.28 33.04 12.67
N TYR A 104 -24.76 32.04 13.38
CA TYR A 104 -25.27 31.68 14.71
C TYR A 104 -25.22 32.87 15.68
N ASN A 105 -24.12 33.61 15.69
CA ASN A 105 -23.98 34.80 16.55
C ASN A 105 -24.96 35.91 16.17
N ARG A 106 -25.27 36.09 14.88
CA ARG A 106 -26.25 37.08 14.40
C ARG A 106 -27.68 36.72 14.81
N LEU A 107 -28.03 35.44 14.78
CA LEU A 107 -29.39 34.96 15.09
C LEU A 107 -29.70 34.90 16.59
N ASN A 108 -28.68 34.83 17.45
CA ASN A 108 -28.85 34.70 18.91
C ASN A 108 -28.49 35.97 19.69
N LYS A 109 -28.40 37.11 19.00
CA LYS A 109 -28.20 38.44 19.59
C LYS A 109 -29.49 39.24 19.55
#